data_AF-A0A4Q0XMT1-F1
#
_entry.id   AF-A0A4Q0XMT1-F1
#
_cell.length_a   1.000
_cell.length_b   1.000
_cell.length_c   1.000
_cell.angle_alpha   90.00
_cell.angle_beta   90.00
_cell.angle_gamma   90.00
#
_symmetry.space_group_name_H-M   'P 1'
#
loop_
_entity.id
_entity.type
_entity.pdbx_description
1 polymer ?
#
loop_
_entity_poly.entity_id
_entity_poly.type
_entity_poly.pdbx_seq_one_letter_code
_entity_poly.pdbx_strand_id
1 'polypeptide(L)'
;MKSIIALENLIKEAQERVDVQRRQLNDHESGERRLTRLAKTATETNLEETSERLVKYKALLEEFLAQDQEELAEKERIEAAIERKKYFDHQNIRLQNNIEINSDQKIEASLILDELPEEICIEDDILIDIAIQSLDLNISSHIDLYKKHQDIKQEFTSLTQKNKQANLKDIGLLNVKIPILILQFSTLIESILETIKTENKPEFAGLPKYEDWWIQELWSSHQAYFALYKWKYIISNLCITNRQKRAWSKVFDTWVFIKKMLNDKGAVAFEIHQAFDTLISKYVSLEEELETVNLISMEKIIKKITQNEDFTTVRRSHDVITPYLEFKRNRLNPKKEDEEALT
;
A
#
# COMPACT_ATOMS: atom_id res chain seq x y z
N MET A 1 7.30 16.77 -54.56
CA MET A 1 7.70 15.87 -55.68
C MET A 1 7.69 16.51 -57.08
N LYS A 2 6.56 16.94 -57.67
CA LYS A 2 6.57 17.51 -59.05
C LYS A 2 7.47 18.75 -59.20
N SER A 3 7.55 19.56 -58.15
CA SER A 3 8.38 20.76 -58.05
C SER A 3 9.88 20.44 -57.95
N ILE A 4 10.26 19.40 -57.20
CA ILE A 4 11.65 18.93 -57.06
C ILE A 4 12.16 18.38 -58.40
N ILE A 5 11.35 17.54 -59.06
CA ILE A 5 11.68 16.99 -60.39
C ILE A 5 11.84 18.11 -61.43
N ALA A 6 11.02 19.17 -61.36
CA ALA A 6 11.15 20.34 -62.22
C ALA A 6 12.44 21.13 -61.95
N LEU A 7 12.83 21.33 -60.68
CA LEU A 7 14.08 21.97 -60.27
C LEU A 7 15.31 21.17 -60.69
N GLU A 8 15.30 19.84 -60.54
CA GLU A 8 16.37 18.95 -61.00
C GLU A 8 16.58 19.02 -62.51
N ASN A 9 15.48 19.05 -63.28
CA ASN A 9 15.55 19.23 -64.74
C ASN A 9 16.11 20.61 -65.13
N LEU A 10 15.71 21.68 -64.44
CA LEU A 10 16.24 23.03 -64.67
C LEU A 10 17.73 23.14 -64.32
N ILE A 11 18.19 22.47 -63.26
CA ILE A 11 19.60 22.39 -62.90
C ILE A 11 20.37 21.65 -63.99
N LYS A 12 19.84 20.52 -64.49
CA LYS A 12 20.47 19.73 -65.55
C LYS A 12 20.61 20.53 -66.85
N GLU A 13 19.55 21.20 -67.29
CA GLU A 13 19.57 22.06 -68.47
C GLU A 13 20.53 23.26 -68.32
N ALA A 14 20.58 23.87 -67.14
CA ALA A 14 21.51 24.97 -66.86
C ALA A 14 22.97 24.49 -66.83
N GLN A 15 23.23 23.31 -66.26
CA GLN A 15 24.57 22.70 -66.20
C GLN A 15 25.08 22.35 -67.60
N GLU A 16 24.23 21.76 -68.45
CA GLU A 16 24.56 21.47 -69.85
C GLU A 16 24.87 22.75 -70.64
N ARG A 17 24.14 23.85 -70.42
CA ARG A 17 24.42 25.14 -71.07
C ARG A 17 25.73 25.77 -70.61
N VAL A 18 26.04 25.72 -69.31
CA VAL A 18 27.31 26.19 -68.75
C VAL A 18 28.48 25.41 -69.33
N ASP A 19 28.36 24.09 -69.48
CA ASP A 19 29.42 23.25 -70.03
C ASP A 19 29.68 23.54 -71.52
N VAL A 20 28.63 23.78 -72.31
CA VAL A 20 28.75 24.18 -73.72
C VAL A 20 29.41 25.54 -73.85
N GLN A 21 29.02 26.52 -73.03
CA GLN A 21 29.58 27.88 -73.07
C GLN A 21 31.04 27.91 -72.61
N ARG A 22 31.40 27.14 -71.57
CA ARG A 22 32.80 26.95 -71.15
C ARG A 22 33.67 26.32 -72.25
N ARG A 23 33.15 25.30 -72.95
CA ARG A 23 33.86 24.69 -74.09
C ARG A 23 34.08 25.70 -75.22
N GLN A 24 33.06 26.48 -75.57
CA GLN A 24 33.18 27.51 -76.62
C GLN A 24 34.23 28.59 -76.30
N LEU A 25 34.36 28.99 -75.02
CA LEU A 25 35.39 29.92 -74.58
C LEU A 25 36.78 29.27 -74.59
N ASN A 26 36.91 28.02 -74.14
CA ASN A 26 38.17 27.28 -74.18
C ASN A 26 38.69 27.06 -75.61
N ASP A 27 37.81 26.69 -76.56
CA ASP A 27 38.15 26.52 -77.99
C ASP A 27 38.58 27.86 -78.63
N HIS A 28 38.07 28.97 -78.10
CA HIS A 28 38.45 30.31 -78.52
C HIS A 28 39.82 30.74 -77.98
N GLU A 29 40.14 30.39 -76.74
CA GLU A 29 41.42 30.67 -76.09
C GLU A 29 42.56 29.77 -76.59
N SER A 30 42.27 28.51 -76.92
CA SER A 30 43.23 27.57 -77.52
C SER A 30 43.55 27.90 -78.99
N GLY A 31 42.72 28.71 -79.63
CA GLY A 31 42.86 29.12 -81.03
C GLY A 31 42.28 28.13 -82.05
N GLU A 32 41.65 27.04 -81.61
CA GLU A 32 41.00 26.05 -82.47
C GLU A 32 39.79 26.64 -83.22
N ARG A 33 39.02 27.54 -82.60
CA ARG A 33 37.90 28.26 -83.23
C ARG A 33 37.83 29.72 -82.77
N ARG A 34 38.06 30.66 -83.68
CA ARG A 34 37.99 32.10 -83.33
C ARG A 34 36.54 32.61 -83.29
N LEU A 35 36.06 32.96 -82.10
CA LEU A 35 34.85 33.75 -81.91
C LEU A 35 35.10 35.22 -82.31
N THR A 36 34.06 35.87 -82.84
CA THR A 36 34.09 37.33 -83.04
C THR A 36 34.07 38.03 -81.68
N ARG A 37 34.60 39.25 -81.62
CA ARG A 37 34.68 40.05 -80.37
C ARG A 37 33.32 40.16 -79.65
N LEU A 38 32.25 40.31 -80.42
CA LEU A 38 30.87 40.41 -79.92
C LEU A 38 30.32 39.05 -79.44
N ALA A 39 30.69 37.95 -80.12
CA ALA A 39 30.31 36.60 -79.72
C ALA A 39 31.04 36.15 -78.44
N LYS A 40 32.30 36.57 -78.25
CA LYS A 40 33.04 36.34 -77.01
C LYS A 40 32.37 37.02 -75.81
N THR A 41 32.11 38.33 -75.90
CA THR A 41 31.42 39.04 -74.82
C THR A 41 30.03 38.48 -74.54
N ALA A 42 29.28 38.10 -75.57
CA ALA A 42 27.96 37.49 -75.38
C ALA A 42 28.04 36.11 -74.72
N THR A 43 29.06 35.30 -75.02
CA THR A 43 29.25 33.98 -74.38
C THR A 43 29.73 34.11 -72.94
N GLU A 44 30.55 35.12 -72.62
CA GLU A 44 30.96 35.46 -71.24
C GLU A 44 29.78 35.92 -70.39
N THR A 45 28.98 36.88 -70.87
CA THR A 45 27.80 37.37 -70.13
C THR A 45 26.74 36.28 -69.95
N ASN A 46 26.48 35.47 -70.99
CA ASN A 46 25.54 34.35 -70.85
C ASN A 46 26.07 33.25 -69.92
N LEU A 47 27.38 33.02 -69.85
CA LEU A 47 27.97 32.09 -68.91
C LEU A 47 27.80 32.58 -67.47
N GLU A 48 28.02 33.87 -67.23
CA GLU A 48 27.81 34.49 -65.93
C GLU A 48 26.34 34.37 -65.48
N GLU A 49 25.40 34.79 -66.33
CA GLU A 49 23.96 34.71 -66.04
C GLU A 49 23.46 33.26 -65.81
N THR A 50 23.92 32.31 -66.61
CA THR A 50 23.52 30.90 -66.46
C THR A 50 24.16 30.26 -65.23
N SER A 51 25.39 30.64 -64.88
CA SER A 51 26.06 30.19 -63.66
C SER A 51 25.36 30.71 -62.40
N GLU A 52 24.92 31.97 -62.38
CA GLU A 52 24.15 32.53 -61.26
C GLU A 52 22.79 31.83 -61.08
N ARG A 53 22.09 31.56 -62.19
CA ARG A 53 20.80 30.83 -62.14
C ARG A 53 20.99 29.41 -61.61
N LEU A 54 22.08 28.75 -62.00
CA LEU A 54 22.41 27.40 -61.53
C LEU A 54 22.68 27.37 -60.03
N VAL A 55 23.41 28.36 -59.50
CA VAL A 55 23.62 28.51 -58.05
C VAL A 55 22.28 28.72 -57.32
N LYS A 56 21.41 29.58 -57.86
CA LYS A 56 20.07 29.82 -57.27
C LYS A 56 19.21 28.56 -57.28
N TYR A 57 19.18 27.80 -58.37
CA TYR A 57 18.39 26.55 -58.43
C TYR A 57 18.92 25.47 -57.49
N LYS A 58 20.25 25.34 -57.33
CA LYS A 58 20.83 24.41 -56.35
C LYS A 58 20.49 24.80 -54.91
N ALA A 59 20.58 26.09 -54.57
CA ALA A 59 20.19 26.58 -53.23
C ALA A 59 18.70 26.34 -52.94
N LEU A 60 17.82 26.61 -53.90
CA LEU A 60 16.38 26.33 -53.77
C LEU A 60 16.09 24.83 -53.60
N LEU A 61 16.81 23.96 -54.30
CA LEU A 61 16.66 22.51 -54.15
C LEU A 61 17.09 22.04 -52.75
N GLU A 62 18.20 22.56 -52.23
CA GLU A 62 18.66 22.26 -50.86
C GLU A 62 17.64 22.72 -49.80
N GLU A 63 17.05 23.90 -49.96
CA GLU A 63 16.02 24.42 -49.05
C GLU A 63 14.75 23.55 -49.05
N PHE A 64 14.28 23.12 -50.22
CA PHE A 64 13.12 22.22 -50.33
C PHE A 64 13.39 20.85 -49.71
N LEU A 65 14.60 20.30 -49.90
CA LEU A 65 14.97 19.02 -49.29
C LEU A 65 15.06 19.12 -47.76
N ALA A 66 15.52 20.26 -47.23
CA ALA A 66 15.57 20.50 -45.79
C ALA A 66 14.17 20.60 -45.17
N GLN A 67 13.23 21.30 -45.82
CA GLN A 67 11.83 21.40 -45.38
C GLN A 67 11.13 20.03 -45.39
N ASP A 68 11.30 19.24 -46.46
CA ASP A 68 10.72 17.90 -46.55
C ASP A 68 11.24 16.97 -45.43
N GLN A 69 12.51 17.11 -45.02
CA GLN A 69 13.10 16.36 -43.91
C GLN A 69 12.52 16.78 -42.55
N GLU A 70 12.28 18.07 -42.33
CA GLU A 70 11.69 18.58 -41.08
C GLU A 70 10.23 18.14 -40.94
N GLU A 71 9.43 18.21 -42.01
CA GLU A 71 8.05 17.71 -42.02
C GLU A 71 7.97 16.20 -41.78
N LEU A 72 8.90 15.42 -42.35
CA LEU A 72 9.01 13.99 -42.09
C LEU A 72 9.28 13.70 -40.62
N ALA A 73 10.26 14.41 -40.03
CA ALA A 73 10.60 14.25 -38.62
C ALA A 73 9.44 14.65 -37.68
N GLU A 74 8.67 15.69 -38.02
CA GLU A 74 7.50 16.09 -37.24
C GLU A 74 6.37 15.06 -37.33
N LYS A 75 6.10 14.51 -38.51
CA LYS A 75 5.13 13.42 -38.69
C LYS A 75 5.52 12.18 -37.88
N GLU A 76 6.79 11.78 -37.93
CA GLU A 76 7.29 10.65 -37.14
C GLU A 76 7.11 10.88 -35.63
N ARG A 77 7.33 12.10 -35.14
CA ARG A 77 7.08 12.45 -33.72
C ARG A 77 5.60 12.35 -33.35
N ILE A 78 4.71 12.85 -34.22
CA ILE A 78 3.26 12.80 -33.99
C ILE A 78 2.78 11.35 -34.02
N GLU A 79 3.23 10.54 -34.98
CA GLU A 79 2.91 9.12 -35.05
C GLU A 79 3.39 8.37 -33.81
N ALA A 80 4.64 8.59 -33.38
CA ALA A 80 5.16 8.01 -32.15
C ALA A 80 4.36 8.43 -30.90
N ALA A 81 3.90 9.68 -30.83
CA ALA A 81 3.05 10.15 -29.74
C ALA A 81 1.66 9.50 -29.77
N ILE A 82 1.08 9.30 -30.95
CA ILE A 82 -0.20 8.60 -31.12
C ILE A 82 -0.07 7.12 -30.73
N GLU A 83 1.00 6.45 -31.15
CA GLU A 83 1.28 5.06 -30.78
C GLU A 83 1.45 4.92 -29.27
N ARG A 84 2.21 5.82 -28.64
CA ARG A 84 2.38 5.86 -27.19
C ARG A 84 1.05 6.07 -26.47
N LYS A 85 0.19 6.96 -26.96
CA LYS A 85 -1.14 7.17 -26.36
C LYS A 85 -2.01 5.91 -26.48
N LYS A 86 -2.07 5.31 -27.67
CA LYS A 86 -2.79 4.05 -27.89
C LYS A 86 -2.30 2.92 -26.99
N TYR A 87 -0.99 2.87 -26.71
CA TYR A 87 -0.42 1.91 -25.78
C TYR A 87 -1.02 2.06 -24.38
N PHE A 88 -1.11 3.26 -23.82
CA PHE A 88 -1.70 3.44 -22.48
C PHE A 88 -3.23 3.28 -22.48
N ASP A 89 -3.93 3.73 -23.51
CA ASP A 89 -5.40 3.59 -23.61
C ASP A 89 -5.85 2.12 -23.55
N HIS A 90 -5.04 1.19 -24.07
CA HIS A 90 -5.36 -0.26 -24.09
C HIS A 90 -4.64 -1.05 -22.99
N GLN A 91 -4.02 -0.38 -22.01
CA GLN A 91 -3.22 -1.01 -20.97
C GLN A 91 -4.04 -1.97 -20.10
N ASN A 92 -5.23 -1.58 -19.67
CA ASN A 92 -6.10 -2.41 -18.84
C ASN A 92 -6.46 -3.74 -19.53
N ILE A 93 -6.76 -3.70 -20.83
CA ILE A 93 -7.06 -4.90 -21.63
C ILE A 93 -5.83 -5.83 -21.73
N ARG A 94 -4.62 -5.27 -21.89
CA ARG A 94 -3.39 -6.07 -21.93
C ARG A 94 -3.11 -6.76 -20.60
N LEU A 95 -3.26 -6.04 -19.49
CA LEU A 95 -3.03 -6.58 -18.14
C LEU A 95 -4.00 -7.74 -17.84
N GLN A 96 -5.28 -7.57 -18.19
CA GLN A 96 -6.30 -8.61 -18.00
C GLN A 96 -6.00 -9.87 -18.82
N ASN A 97 -5.52 -9.71 -20.06
CA ASN A 97 -5.20 -10.80 -20.98
C ASN A 97 -3.83 -11.45 -20.75
N ASN A 98 -2.98 -10.90 -19.87
CA ASN A 98 -1.66 -11.46 -19.60
C ASN A 98 -1.78 -12.81 -18.87
N ILE A 99 -1.16 -13.87 -19.41
CA ILE A 99 -1.28 -15.23 -18.88
C ILE A 99 -0.31 -15.47 -17.70
N GLU A 100 0.78 -14.71 -17.62
CA GLU A 100 1.86 -14.93 -16.64
C GLU A 100 1.55 -14.36 -15.25
N ILE A 101 0.59 -13.44 -15.15
CA ILE A 101 0.23 -12.72 -13.92
C ILE A 101 -0.92 -13.44 -13.20
N ASN A 102 -0.82 -13.57 -11.88
CA ASN A 102 -1.89 -14.12 -11.04
C ASN A 102 -3.15 -13.22 -11.06
N SER A 103 -4.33 -13.80 -10.86
CA SER A 103 -5.61 -13.07 -10.79
C SER A 103 -5.58 -11.92 -9.79
N ASP A 104 -5.01 -12.12 -8.59
CA ASP A 104 -4.98 -11.09 -7.54
C ASP A 104 -4.09 -9.90 -7.94
N GLN A 105 -2.94 -10.19 -8.58
CA GLN A 105 -2.03 -9.17 -9.11
C GLN A 105 -2.68 -8.36 -10.24
N LYS A 106 -3.50 -8.99 -11.08
CA LYS A 106 -4.28 -8.29 -12.12
C LYS A 106 -5.29 -7.33 -11.52
N ILE A 107 -6.02 -7.77 -10.49
CA ILE A 107 -7.01 -6.94 -9.81
C ILE A 107 -6.34 -5.74 -9.15
N GLU A 108 -5.26 -5.96 -8.41
CA GLU A 108 -4.51 -4.89 -7.76
C GLU A 108 -3.91 -3.91 -8.78
N ALA A 109 -3.32 -4.41 -9.88
CA ALA A 109 -2.80 -3.55 -10.94
C ALA A 109 -3.89 -2.70 -11.61
N SER A 110 -5.09 -3.26 -11.84
CA SER A 110 -6.24 -2.51 -12.36
C SER A 110 -6.72 -1.45 -11.36
N LEU A 111 -6.74 -1.76 -10.05
CA LEU A 111 -7.07 -0.81 -8.99
C LEU A 111 -6.10 0.37 -8.95
N ILE A 112 -4.80 0.09 -8.99
CA ILE A 112 -3.76 1.12 -9.03
C ILE A 112 -3.95 2.00 -10.28
N LEU A 113 -4.22 1.40 -11.43
CA LEU A 113 -4.42 2.12 -12.68
C LEU A 113 -5.64 3.06 -12.64
N ASP A 114 -6.73 2.64 -11.99
CA ASP A 114 -7.93 3.48 -11.81
C ASP A 114 -7.71 4.63 -10.81
N GLU A 115 -6.75 4.50 -9.88
CA GLU A 115 -6.41 5.54 -8.90
C GLU A 115 -5.38 6.56 -9.44
N LEU A 116 -4.69 6.26 -10.55
CA LEU A 116 -3.69 7.15 -11.11
C LEU A 116 -4.35 8.36 -11.83
N PRO A 117 -3.78 9.58 -11.69
CA PRO A 117 -4.14 10.71 -12.52
C PRO A 117 -3.93 10.41 -14.01
N GLU A 118 -4.78 10.97 -14.89
CA GLU A 118 -4.74 10.75 -16.34
C GLU A 118 -3.40 11.16 -16.98
N GLU A 119 -2.61 12.02 -16.32
CA GLU A 119 -1.31 12.48 -16.79
C GLU A 119 -0.15 11.51 -16.47
N ILE A 120 -0.36 10.53 -15.60
CA ILE A 120 0.70 9.61 -15.14
C ILE A 120 0.60 8.29 -15.90
N CYS A 121 1.51 8.11 -16.86
CA CYS A 121 1.68 6.85 -17.58
C CYS A 121 2.77 5.99 -16.93
N ILE A 122 2.40 4.81 -16.41
CA ILE A 122 3.34 3.81 -15.86
C ILE A 122 3.40 2.62 -16.82
N GLU A 123 4.60 2.10 -17.07
CA GLU A 123 4.79 0.91 -17.91
C GLU A 123 4.24 -0.37 -17.24
N ASP A 124 3.87 -1.37 -18.06
CA ASP A 124 3.17 -2.58 -17.60
C ASP A 124 4.01 -3.34 -16.54
N ASP A 125 5.33 -3.45 -16.73
CA ASP A 125 6.26 -4.14 -15.84
C ASP A 125 6.38 -3.46 -14.47
N ILE A 126 6.54 -2.13 -14.46
CA ILE A 126 6.61 -1.34 -13.22
C ILE A 126 5.29 -1.42 -12.46
N LEU A 127 4.16 -1.34 -13.16
CA LEU A 127 2.84 -1.44 -12.53
C LEU A 127 2.63 -2.81 -11.87
N ILE A 128 3.07 -3.88 -12.54
CA ILE A 128 3.00 -5.25 -11.99
C ILE A 128 3.90 -5.37 -10.76
N ASP A 129 5.12 -4.83 -10.81
CA ASP A 129 6.03 -4.84 -9.66
C ASP A 129 5.45 -4.08 -8.46
N ILE A 130 4.79 -2.94 -8.70
CA ILE A 130 4.09 -2.19 -7.66
C ILE A 130 2.92 -3.01 -7.10
N ALA A 131 2.12 -3.65 -7.96
CA ALA A 131 1.01 -4.50 -7.53
C ALA A 131 1.47 -5.69 -6.68
N ILE A 132 2.58 -6.34 -7.07
CA ILE A 132 3.21 -7.42 -6.29
C ILE A 132 3.63 -6.90 -4.92
N GLN A 133 4.35 -5.77 -4.88
CA GLN A 133 4.79 -5.17 -3.62
C GLN A 133 3.60 -4.71 -2.76
N SER A 134 2.53 -4.19 -3.36
CA SER A 134 1.31 -3.79 -2.65
C SER A 134 0.63 -4.98 -1.97
N LEU A 135 0.51 -6.10 -2.69
CA LEU A 135 -0.04 -7.36 -2.16
C LEU A 135 0.85 -7.95 -1.06
N ASP A 136 2.17 -7.98 -1.27
CA ASP A 136 3.13 -8.50 -0.29
C ASP A 136 3.10 -7.68 1.02
N LEU A 137 3.00 -6.35 0.90
CA LEU A 137 2.92 -5.44 2.03
C LEU A 137 1.49 -5.26 2.56
N ASN A 138 0.49 -5.82 1.89
CA ASN A 138 -0.93 -5.75 2.22
C ASN A 138 -1.42 -4.31 2.47
N ILE A 139 -0.97 -3.36 1.64
CA ILE A 139 -1.14 -1.91 1.84
C ILE A 139 -2.62 -1.52 1.85
N SER A 140 -3.43 -2.11 0.96
CA SER A 140 -4.88 -1.86 0.86
C SER A 140 -5.61 -2.22 2.16
N SER A 141 -5.23 -3.33 2.80
CA SER A 141 -5.74 -3.69 4.13
C SER A 141 -5.39 -2.65 5.21
N HIS A 142 -4.19 -2.05 5.14
CA HIS A 142 -3.77 -1.03 6.09
C HIS A 142 -4.55 0.27 5.97
N ILE A 143 -4.97 0.67 4.77
CA ILE A 143 -5.80 1.86 4.55
C ILE A 143 -7.19 1.66 5.16
N ASP A 144 -7.80 0.50 4.93
CA ASP A 144 -9.13 0.20 5.47
C ASP A 144 -9.12 0.06 7.00
N LEU A 145 -8.09 -0.59 7.56
CA LEU A 145 -7.87 -0.65 9.00
C LEU A 145 -7.64 0.74 9.59
N TYR A 146 -6.94 1.63 8.88
CA TYR A 146 -6.73 3.00 9.31
C TYR A 146 -8.04 3.80 9.30
N LYS A 147 -8.86 3.71 8.24
CA LYS A 147 -10.18 4.34 8.17
C LYS A 147 -11.07 3.85 9.33
N LYS A 148 -11.18 2.53 9.51
CA LYS A 148 -11.94 1.92 10.63
C LYS A 148 -11.44 2.40 12.00
N HIS A 149 -10.12 2.51 12.18
CA HIS A 149 -9.56 3.07 13.41
C HIS A 149 -9.92 4.55 13.62
N GLN A 150 -9.90 5.37 12.56
CA GLN A 150 -10.33 6.77 12.64
C GLN A 150 -11.81 6.88 13.01
N ASP A 151 -12.67 6.05 12.42
CA ASP A 151 -14.10 6.03 12.73
C ASP A 151 -14.33 5.67 14.20
N ILE A 152 -13.72 4.58 14.69
CA ILE A 152 -13.80 4.17 16.10
C ILE A 152 -13.30 5.30 17.02
N LYS A 153 -12.19 5.95 16.66
CA LYS A 153 -11.61 7.03 17.47
C LYS A 153 -12.52 8.26 17.51
N GLN A 154 -13.12 8.64 16.38
CA GLN A 154 -14.05 9.76 16.30
C GLN A 154 -15.31 9.47 17.12
N GLU A 155 -15.86 8.26 17.02
CA GLU A 155 -17.03 7.85 17.79
C GLU A 155 -16.73 7.78 19.29
N PHE A 156 -15.59 7.22 19.69
CA PHE A 156 -15.16 7.22 21.09
C PHE A 156 -15.02 8.66 21.63
N THR A 157 -14.44 9.55 20.81
CA THR A 157 -14.28 10.96 21.19
C THR A 157 -15.64 11.65 21.33
N SER A 158 -16.61 11.36 20.44
CA SER A 158 -17.94 11.97 20.53
C SER A 158 -18.75 11.47 21.74
N LEU A 159 -18.59 10.20 22.11
CA LEU A 159 -19.18 9.61 23.31
C LEU A 159 -18.59 10.22 24.59
N THR A 160 -17.30 10.52 24.60
CA THR A 160 -16.60 11.07 25.79
C THR A 160 -16.64 12.59 25.91
N GLN A 161 -16.78 13.34 24.81
CA GLN A 161 -16.83 14.82 24.78
C GLN A 161 -17.98 15.46 25.55
N LYS A 162 -19.04 14.69 25.86
CA LYS A 162 -20.17 15.20 26.65
C LYS A 162 -19.79 15.51 28.12
N ASN A 163 -18.60 15.08 28.57
CA ASN A 163 -18.21 15.11 29.97
C ASN A 163 -16.99 16.01 30.23
N LYS A 164 -17.23 17.19 30.84
CA LYS A 164 -16.20 18.20 31.16
C LYS A 164 -15.46 18.00 32.49
N GLN A 165 -15.78 16.96 33.26
CA GLN A 165 -15.40 16.91 34.70
C GLN A 165 -14.25 15.98 35.09
N ALA A 166 -13.74 15.10 34.21
CA ALA A 166 -12.68 14.17 34.59
C ALA A 166 -11.28 14.69 34.20
N ASN A 167 -10.38 14.81 35.19
CA ASN A 167 -8.98 15.19 35.01
C ASN A 167 -8.30 14.35 33.90
N LEU A 168 -8.07 14.98 32.75
CA LEU A 168 -7.73 14.38 31.45
C LEU A 168 -6.35 13.70 31.32
N LYS A 169 -5.47 13.77 32.33
CA LYS A 169 -4.08 13.28 32.18
C LYS A 169 -3.94 11.76 32.26
N ASP A 170 -4.65 11.09 33.16
CA ASP A 170 -4.64 9.61 33.26
C ASP A 170 -5.56 8.93 32.24
N ILE A 171 -6.51 9.69 31.68
CA ILE A 171 -7.43 9.26 30.63
C ILE A 171 -6.74 9.26 29.25
N GLY A 172 -5.62 9.98 29.10
CA GLY A 172 -4.88 10.06 27.84
C GLY A 172 -4.44 8.69 27.31
N LEU A 173 -4.04 7.76 28.20
CA LEU A 173 -3.69 6.40 27.80
C LEU A 173 -4.92 5.60 27.32
N LEU A 174 -6.05 5.74 28.02
CA LEU A 174 -7.31 5.06 27.66
C LEU A 174 -7.86 5.56 26.33
N ASN A 175 -7.76 6.86 26.05
CA ASN A 175 -8.15 7.46 24.78
C ASN A 175 -7.42 6.87 23.57
N VAL A 176 -6.22 6.33 23.78
CA VAL A 176 -5.45 5.65 22.74
C VAL A 176 -5.71 4.15 22.76
N LYS A 177 -5.70 3.53 23.94
CA LYS A 177 -5.79 2.06 24.05
C LYS A 177 -7.17 1.50 23.76
N ILE A 178 -8.25 2.21 24.10
CA ILE A 178 -9.62 1.74 23.85
C ILE A 178 -9.88 1.60 22.34
N PRO A 179 -9.69 2.63 21.49
CA PRO A 179 -9.88 2.48 20.05
C PRO A 179 -9.01 1.40 19.41
N ILE A 180 -7.74 1.29 19.84
CA ILE A 180 -6.83 0.26 19.35
C ILE A 180 -7.33 -1.14 19.72
N LEU A 181 -7.78 -1.35 20.96
CA LEU A 181 -8.32 -2.62 21.40
C LEU A 181 -9.56 -3.01 20.60
N ILE A 182 -10.49 -2.07 20.41
CA ILE A 182 -11.72 -2.32 19.64
C ILE A 182 -11.38 -2.72 18.21
N LEU A 183 -10.44 -2.01 17.56
CA LEU A 183 -9.95 -2.38 16.24
C LEU A 183 -9.38 -3.81 16.24
N GLN A 184 -8.41 -4.09 17.12
CA GLN A 184 -7.77 -5.40 17.22
C GLN A 184 -8.77 -6.54 17.46
N PHE A 185 -9.78 -6.28 18.29
CA PHE A 185 -10.80 -7.27 18.59
C PHE A 185 -11.74 -7.46 17.39
N SER A 186 -12.19 -6.39 16.74
CA SER A 186 -13.03 -6.48 15.55
C SER A 186 -12.35 -7.25 14.40
N THR A 187 -11.06 -6.98 14.15
CA THR A 187 -10.26 -7.69 13.14
C THR A 187 -10.07 -9.16 13.50
N LEU A 188 -9.93 -9.50 14.80
CA LEU A 188 -9.87 -10.88 15.25
C LEU A 188 -11.17 -11.62 14.94
N ILE A 189 -12.33 -11.01 15.21
CA ILE A 189 -13.64 -11.60 14.93
C ILE A 189 -13.86 -11.76 13.43
N GLU A 190 -13.55 -10.75 12.62
CA GLU A 190 -13.61 -10.82 11.15
C GLU A 190 -12.77 -11.99 10.63
N SER A 191 -11.54 -12.13 11.12
CA SER A 191 -10.67 -13.27 10.76
C SER A 191 -11.26 -14.62 11.14
N ILE A 192 -11.88 -14.73 12.33
CA ILE A 192 -12.54 -15.98 12.75
C ILE A 192 -13.72 -16.30 11.83
N LEU A 193 -14.57 -15.32 11.52
CA LEU A 193 -15.72 -15.49 10.63
C LEU A 193 -15.30 -15.88 9.21
N GLU A 194 -14.25 -15.27 8.69
CA GLU A 194 -13.66 -15.63 7.39
C GLU A 194 -13.12 -17.07 7.39
N THR A 195 -12.44 -17.47 8.46
CA THR A 195 -11.95 -18.85 8.62
C THR A 195 -13.10 -19.86 8.70
N ILE A 196 -14.20 -19.51 9.38
CA ILE A 196 -15.39 -20.36 9.46
C ILE A 196 -16.03 -20.55 8.07
N LYS A 197 -16.14 -19.46 7.30
CA LYS A 197 -16.68 -19.49 5.93
C LYS A 197 -15.81 -20.33 4.99
N THR A 198 -14.49 -20.15 5.04
CA THR A 198 -13.55 -20.88 4.17
C THR A 198 -13.45 -22.37 4.52
N GLU A 199 -13.52 -22.72 5.80
CA GLU A 199 -13.46 -24.12 6.27
C GLU A 199 -14.85 -24.81 6.35
N ASN A 200 -15.94 -24.17 5.90
CA ASN A 200 -17.32 -24.68 5.98
C ASN A 200 -17.71 -25.20 7.37
N LYS A 201 -17.35 -24.45 8.41
CA LYS A 201 -17.66 -24.79 9.82
C LYS A 201 -19.07 -24.33 10.21
N PRO A 202 -19.64 -24.88 11.30
CA PRO A 202 -20.92 -24.42 11.83
C PRO A 202 -20.93 -22.90 12.07
N GLU A 203 -22.11 -22.30 11.88
CA GLU A 203 -22.31 -20.86 11.97
C GLU A 203 -21.91 -20.31 13.35
N PHE A 204 -21.28 -19.14 13.36
CA PHE A 204 -20.81 -18.50 14.57
C PHE A 204 -22.00 -17.99 15.40
N ALA A 205 -22.29 -18.67 16.51
CA ALA A 205 -23.41 -18.35 17.39
C ALA A 205 -23.24 -17.05 18.22
N GLY A 206 -22.14 -16.33 18.05
CA GLY A 206 -21.81 -15.14 18.83
C GLY A 206 -20.81 -15.41 19.96
N LEU A 207 -20.36 -14.32 20.60
CA LEU A 207 -19.50 -14.38 21.78
C LEU A 207 -20.34 -14.60 23.04
N PRO A 208 -19.84 -15.34 24.03
CA PRO A 208 -20.49 -15.41 25.34
C PRO A 208 -20.44 -14.04 26.02
N LYS A 209 -21.56 -13.63 26.62
CA LYS A 209 -21.61 -12.43 27.45
C LYS A 209 -20.58 -12.49 28.56
N TYR A 210 -20.04 -11.34 28.94
CA TYR A 210 -19.09 -11.23 30.05
C TYR A 210 -19.75 -10.65 31.29
N GLU A 211 -19.16 -10.90 32.45
CA GLU A 211 -19.63 -10.40 33.74
C GLU A 211 -18.55 -9.50 34.35
N ASP A 212 -18.91 -8.26 34.70
CA ASP A 212 -17.92 -7.26 35.10
C ASP A 212 -17.41 -7.43 36.55
N TRP A 213 -18.20 -8.11 37.40
CA TRP A 213 -17.83 -8.37 38.81
C TRP A 213 -16.51 -9.14 38.96
N TRP A 214 -16.14 -9.96 37.96
CA TRP A 214 -14.85 -10.67 37.97
C TRP A 214 -13.67 -9.71 37.99
N ILE A 215 -13.77 -8.58 37.30
CA ILE A 215 -12.67 -7.61 37.18
C ILE A 215 -12.51 -6.86 38.50
N GLN A 216 -13.61 -6.48 39.14
CA GLN A 216 -13.59 -5.80 40.44
C GLN A 216 -12.95 -6.68 41.52
N GLU A 217 -13.26 -7.98 41.50
CA GLU A 217 -12.81 -8.92 42.55
C GLU A 217 -11.60 -9.76 42.18
N LEU A 218 -10.94 -9.49 41.05
CA LEU A 218 -9.94 -10.36 40.43
C LEU A 218 -8.82 -10.82 41.39
N TRP A 219 -8.42 -9.95 42.32
CA TRP A 219 -7.33 -10.20 43.28
C TRP A 219 -7.83 -10.56 44.68
N SER A 220 -9.14 -10.39 44.93
CA SER A 220 -9.77 -10.63 46.23
C SER A 220 -10.53 -11.95 46.28
N SER A 221 -10.91 -12.48 45.11
CA SER A 221 -11.72 -13.68 44.95
C SER A 221 -11.11 -14.64 43.95
N HIS A 222 -10.70 -15.82 44.42
CA HIS A 222 -10.27 -16.92 43.55
C HIS A 222 -11.38 -17.30 42.56
N GLN A 223 -12.65 -17.16 42.95
CA GLN A 223 -13.80 -17.46 42.10
C GLN A 223 -13.88 -16.49 40.91
N ALA A 224 -13.67 -15.20 41.15
CA ALA A 224 -13.59 -14.17 40.10
C ALA A 224 -12.47 -14.47 39.10
N TYR A 225 -11.28 -14.81 39.60
CA TYR A 225 -10.15 -15.22 38.77
C TYR A 225 -10.47 -16.45 37.90
N PHE A 226 -11.00 -17.52 38.51
CA PHE A 226 -11.35 -18.74 37.77
C PHE A 226 -12.45 -18.51 36.74
N ALA A 227 -13.47 -17.73 37.07
CA ALA A 227 -14.55 -17.39 36.14
C ALA A 227 -14.02 -16.64 34.92
N LEU A 228 -13.22 -15.60 35.14
CA LEU A 228 -12.61 -14.82 34.08
C LEU A 228 -11.70 -15.66 33.18
N TYR A 229 -10.86 -16.53 33.75
CA TYR A 229 -9.98 -17.40 32.96
C TYR A 229 -10.75 -18.49 32.22
N LYS A 230 -11.86 -18.98 32.77
CA LYS A 230 -12.76 -19.89 32.07
C LYS A 230 -13.41 -19.20 30.89
N TRP A 231 -13.87 -17.96 31.06
CA TRP A 231 -14.39 -17.14 29.96
C TRP A 231 -13.33 -16.89 28.88
N LYS A 232 -12.09 -16.54 29.27
CA LYS A 232 -10.93 -16.46 28.36
C LYS A 232 -10.76 -17.74 27.56
N TYR A 233 -10.87 -18.90 28.22
CA TYR A 233 -10.71 -20.21 27.58
C TYR A 233 -11.84 -20.53 26.60
N ILE A 234 -13.09 -20.19 26.92
CA ILE A 234 -14.24 -20.39 26.02
C ILE A 234 -14.01 -19.64 24.71
N ILE A 235 -13.66 -18.35 24.76
CA ILE A 235 -13.38 -17.57 23.54
C ILE A 235 -12.12 -18.09 22.83
N SER A 236 -11.11 -18.54 23.56
CA SER A 236 -9.93 -19.15 22.96
C SER A 236 -10.23 -20.44 22.18
N ASN A 237 -11.31 -21.15 22.51
CA ASN A 237 -11.75 -22.34 21.77
C ASN A 237 -12.55 -21.99 20.50
N LEU A 238 -13.11 -20.78 20.44
CA LEU A 238 -13.70 -20.24 19.21
C LEU A 238 -12.62 -19.83 18.20
N CYS A 239 -11.40 -19.54 18.67
CA CYS A 239 -10.24 -19.27 17.81
C CYS A 239 -9.75 -20.56 17.14
N ILE A 240 -9.78 -20.60 15.82
CA ILE A 240 -9.43 -21.78 15.02
C ILE A 240 -7.91 -21.91 14.89
N THR A 241 -7.23 -20.84 14.48
CA THR A 241 -5.80 -20.87 14.22
C THR A 241 -4.97 -20.52 15.46
N ASN A 242 -3.72 -21.00 15.51
CA ASN A 242 -2.79 -20.60 16.57
C ASN A 242 -2.49 -19.10 16.56
N ARG A 243 -2.57 -18.45 15.38
CA ARG A 243 -2.42 -17.00 15.25
C ARG A 243 -3.57 -16.26 15.92
N GLN A 244 -4.81 -16.70 15.70
CA GLN A 244 -5.99 -16.17 16.38
C GLN A 244 -5.91 -16.35 17.90
N LYS A 245 -5.49 -17.52 18.39
CA LYS A 245 -5.30 -17.77 19.83
C LYS A 245 -4.27 -16.83 20.47
N ARG A 246 -3.14 -16.57 19.78
CA ARG A 246 -2.13 -15.60 20.23
C ARG A 246 -2.67 -14.17 20.21
N ALA A 247 -3.42 -13.80 19.19
CA ALA A 247 -4.07 -12.49 19.09
C ALA A 247 -5.10 -12.29 20.21
N TRP A 248 -5.96 -13.30 20.44
CA TRP A 248 -6.92 -13.31 21.55
C TRP A 248 -6.24 -13.11 22.90
N SER A 249 -5.12 -13.79 23.17
CA SER A 249 -4.42 -13.57 24.44
C SER A 249 -4.03 -12.10 24.64
N LYS A 250 -3.50 -11.44 23.60
CA LYS A 250 -3.12 -10.02 23.68
C LYS A 250 -4.33 -9.09 23.83
N VAL A 251 -5.40 -9.36 23.09
CA VAL A 251 -6.68 -8.63 23.19
C VAL A 251 -7.24 -8.75 24.60
N PHE A 252 -7.33 -9.98 25.12
CA PHE A 252 -7.80 -10.26 26.47
C PHE A 252 -6.97 -9.55 27.54
N ASP A 253 -5.63 -9.66 27.48
CA ASP A 253 -4.75 -9.05 28.48
C ASP A 253 -4.89 -7.52 28.47
N THR A 254 -5.08 -6.91 27.29
CA THR A 254 -5.33 -5.47 27.13
C THR A 254 -6.73 -5.07 27.60
N TRP A 255 -7.74 -5.91 27.35
CA TRP A 255 -9.12 -5.71 27.80
C TRP A 255 -9.22 -5.72 29.32
N VAL A 256 -8.63 -6.73 29.98
CA VAL A 256 -8.55 -6.80 31.46
C VAL A 256 -7.81 -5.59 32.02
N PHE A 257 -6.71 -5.17 31.39
CA PHE A 257 -5.97 -3.98 31.81
C PHE A 257 -6.83 -2.71 31.76
N ILE A 258 -7.57 -2.49 30.67
CA ILE A 258 -8.45 -1.32 30.52
C ILE A 258 -9.59 -1.37 31.55
N LYS A 259 -10.29 -2.50 31.67
CA LYS A 259 -11.38 -2.65 32.65
C LYS A 259 -10.89 -2.43 34.08
N LYS A 260 -9.72 -2.97 34.44
CA LYS A 260 -9.09 -2.72 35.75
C LYS A 260 -8.78 -1.24 35.96
N MET A 261 -8.17 -0.58 34.97
CA MET A 261 -7.90 0.86 35.04
C MET A 261 -9.17 1.69 35.24
N LEU A 262 -10.26 1.35 34.55
CA LEU A 262 -11.54 2.05 34.69
C LEU A 262 -12.14 1.81 36.09
N ASN A 263 -12.10 0.58 36.57
CA ASN A 263 -12.58 0.22 37.91
C ASN A 263 -11.79 0.92 39.03
N ASP A 264 -10.46 1.03 38.88
CA ASP A 264 -9.61 1.77 39.83
C ASP A 264 -9.97 3.27 39.90
N LYS A 265 -10.56 3.84 38.82
CA LYS A 265 -11.05 5.22 38.78
C LYS A 265 -12.50 5.37 39.28
N GLY A 266 -13.21 4.26 39.47
CA GLY A 266 -14.57 4.22 40.00
C GLY A 266 -15.55 5.11 39.24
N ALA A 267 -16.42 5.80 39.96
CA ALA A 267 -17.51 6.59 39.38
C ALA A 267 -17.06 7.68 38.39
N VAL A 268 -15.82 8.17 38.52
CA VAL A 268 -15.25 9.18 37.60
C VAL A 268 -15.08 8.64 36.18
N ALA A 269 -14.96 7.32 36.03
CA ALA A 269 -14.73 6.65 34.75
C ALA A 269 -15.96 5.94 34.19
N PHE A 270 -17.12 5.97 34.86
CA PHE A 270 -18.33 5.24 34.40
C PHE A 270 -18.77 5.64 32.99
N GLU A 271 -18.69 6.92 32.65
CA GLU A 271 -19.01 7.41 31.31
C GLU A 271 -18.04 6.85 30.24
N ILE A 272 -16.76 6.71 30.59
CA ILE A 272 -15.75 6.11 29.71
C ILE A 272 -15.98 4.61 29.60
N HIS A 273 -16.38 3.98 30.70
CA HIS A 273 -16.74 2.57 30.76
C HIS A 273 -17.93 2.29 29.82
N GLN A 274 -19.00 3.08 29.94
CA GLN A 274 -20.16 2.98 29.07
C GLN A 274 -19.80 3.24 27.60
N ALA A 275 -18.97 4.23 27.30
CA ALA A 275 -18.49 4.48 25.94
C ALA A 275 -17.71 3.28 25.39
N PHE A 276 -16.85 2.67 26.21
CA PHE A 276 -16.10 1.48 25.85
C PHE A 276 -17.01 0.28 25.57
N ASP A 277 -17.98 0.02 26.44
CA ASP A 277 -18.93 -1.09 26.30
C ASP A 277 -19.83 -0.91 25.07
N THR A 278 -20.24 0.34 24.80
CA THR A 278 -21.02 0.70 23.60
C THR A 278 -20.25 0.38 22.31
N LEU A 279 -18.98 0.75 22.25
CA LEU A 279 -18.16 0.46 21.07
C LEU A 279 -17.83 -1.02 20.92
N ILE A 280 -17.56 -1.72 22.02
CA ILE A 280 -17.35 -3.16 21.99
C ILE A 280 -18.60 -3.88 21.47
N SER A 281 -19.78 -3.52 21.97
CA SER A 281 -21.04 -4.09 21.50
C SER A 281 -21.24 -3.82 20.00
N LYS A 282 -21.00 -2.58 19.55
CA LYS A 282 -21.17 -2.20 18.14
C LYS A 282 -20.22 -2.90 17.17
N TYR A 283 -18.92 -2.96 17.50
CA TYR A 283 -17.87 -3.42 16.57
C TYR A 283 -17.50 -4.90 16.73
N VAL A 284 -17.85 -5.51 17.86
CA VAL A 284 -17.43 -6.89 18.22
C VAL A 284 -18.63 -7.77 18.57
N SER A 285 -19.82 -7.19 18.77
CA SER A 285 -21.02 -7.90 19.24
C SER A 285 -20.80 -8.62 20.57
N LEU A 286 -19.91 -8.09 21.41
CA LEU A 286 -19.70 -8.57 22.77
C LEU A 286 -20.52 -7.72 23.74
N GLU A 287 -21.35 -8.38 24.53
CA GLU A 287 -22.27 -7.73 25.48
C GLU A 287 -21.95 -8.11 26.92
N GLU A 288 -22.26 -7.21 27.84
CA GLU A 288 -22.26 -7.48 29.28
C GLU A 288 -23.56 -8.21 29.68
N GLU A 289 -23.47 -9.14 30.62
CA GLU A 289 -24.65 -9.70 31.26
C GLU A 289 -25.19 -8.76 32.33
N LEU A 290 -26.43 -8.31 32.15
CA LEU A 290 -27.11 -7.36 33.04
C LEU A 290 -28.25 -8.01 33.83
N GLU A 291 -28.68 -9.22 33.45
CA GLU A 291 -29.77 -9.93 34.12
C GLU A 291 -29.31 -10.51 35.46
N THR A 292 -29.87 -9.98 36.56
CA THR A 292 -29.51 -10.39 37.92
C THR A 292 -29.67 -11.91 38.15
N VAL A 293 -30.68 -12.53 37.56
CA VAL A 293 -30.91 -13.98 37.71
C VAL A 293 -29.76 -14.78 37.10
N ASN A 294 -29.25 -14.35 35.94
CA ASN A 294 -28.14 -15.01 35.26
C ASN A 294 -26.84 -14.82 36.03
N LEU A 295 -26.58 -13.60 36.52
CA LEU A 295 -25.42 -13.29 37.36
C LEU A 295 -25.37 -14.15 38.62
N ILE A 296 -26.48 -14.25 39.38
CA ILE A 296 -26.56 -15.10 40.59
C ILE A 296 -26.39 -16.58 40.24
N SER A 297 -26.96 -17.02 39.11
CA SER A 297 -26.82 -18.41 38.65
C SER A 297 -25.36 -18.75 38.33
N MET A 298 -24.68 -17.86 37.62
CA MET A 298 -23.28 -18.03 37.24
C MET A 298 -22.34 -18.03 38.44
N GLU A 299 -22.54 -17.14 39.41
CA GLU A 299 -21.82 -17.15 40.68
C GLU A 299 -21.92 -18.52 41.38
N LYS A 300 -23.14 -19.09 41.46
CA LYS A 300 -23.36 -20.42 42.04
C LYS A 300 -22.67 -21.53 41.26
N ILE A 301 -22.69 -21.47 39.93
CA ILE A 301 -22.02 -22.45 39.06
C ILE A 301 -20.51 -22.41 39.31
N ILE A 302 -19.90 -21.23 39.33
CA ILE A 302 -18.46 -21.05 39.59
C ILE A 302 -18.10 -21.53 40.99
N LYS A 303 -18.92 -21.23 42.00
CA LYS A 303 -18.73 -21.72 43.37
C LYS A 303 -18.71 -23.25 43.44
N LYS A 304 -19.60 -23.91 42.71
CA LYS A 304 -19.64 -25.38 42.66
C LYS A 304 -18.43 -25.97 41.92
N ILE A 305 -17.97 -25.33 40.84
CA ILE A 305 -16.79 -25.77 40.09
C ILE A 305 -15.53 -25.63 40.94
N THR A 306 -15.34 -24.47 41.56
CA THR A 306 -14.15 -24.18 42.39
C THR A 306 -14.06 -25.07 43.62
N GLN A 307 -15.18 -25.56 44.16
CA GLN A 307 -15.18 -26.57 45.24
C GLN A 307 -14.60 -27.92 44.83
N ASN A 308 -14.65 -28.26 43.54
CA ASN A 308 -14.14 -29.54 43.02
C ASN A 308 -12.69 -29.45 42.53
N GLU A 309 -12.09 -28.25 42.53
CA GLU A 309 -10.72 -28.02 42.09
C GLU A 309 -9.74 -28.10 43.27
N ASP A 310 -8.62 -28.79 43.08
CA ASP A 310 -7.56 -28.88 44.08
C ASP A 310 -6.51 -27.78 43.88
N PHE A 311 -6.67 -26.68 44.62
CA PHE A 311 -5.75 -25.54 44.59
C PHE A 311 -4.38 -25.81 45.23
N THR A 312 -4.16 -26.98 45.83
CA THR A 312 -2.85 -27.36 46.37
C THR A 312 -1.93 -27.96 45.30
N THR A 313 -2.48 -28.31 44.13
CA THR A 313 -1.70 -28.87 43.03
C THR A 313 -0.91 -27.80 42.30
N VAL A 314 0.41 -27.98 42.28
CA VAL A 314 1.35 -27.10 41.59
C VAL A 314 1.59 -27.64 40.18
N ARG A 315 1.56 -26.78 39.15
CA ARG A 315 1.87 -27.20 37.77
C ARG A 315 3.32 -27.67 37.69
N ARG A 316 3.60 -28.68 36.85
CA ARG A 316 4.96 -29.18 36.58
C ARG A 316 5.95 -28.10 36.10
N SER A 317 5.46 -26.98 35.58
CA SER A 317 6.25 -25.85 35.09
C SER A 317 6.31 -24.67 36.08
N HIS A 318 5.93 -24.86 37.35
CA HIS A 318 6.03 -23.83 38.37
C HIS A 318 7.41 -23.89 39.03
N ASP A 319 8.33 -23.07 38.53
CA ASP A 319 9.63 -22.91 39.16
C ASP A 319 9.57 -21.76 40.17
N VAL A 320 9.64 -22.12 41.46
CA VAL A 320 9.79 -21.15 42.56
C VAL A 320 11.13 -20.40 42.45
N ILE A 321 12.14 -21.06 41.87
CA ILE A 321 13.45 -20.49 41.59
C ILE A 321 13.45 -19.98 40.15
N THR A 322 13.30 -18.67 39.99
CA THR A 322 13.38 -18.04 38.66
C THR A 322 14.83 -17.79 38.26
N PRO A 323 15.17 -17.77 36.95
CA PRO A 323 16.51 -17.42 36.48
C PRO A 323 17.02 -16.08 37.02
N TYR A 324 16.12 -15.11 37.24
CA TYR A 324 16.47 -13.82 37.83
C TYR A 324 16.80 -13.93 39.33
N LEU A 325 16.10 -14.80 40.07
CA LEU A 325 16.45 -15.09 41.46
C LEU A 325 17.82 -15.77 41.57
N GLU A 326 18.14 -16.69 40.66
CA GLU A 326 19.48 -17.31 40.55
C GLU A 326 20.54 -16.27 40.22
N PHE A 327 20.33 -15.45 39.20
CA PHE A 327 21.22 -14.33 38.88
C PHE A 327 21.46 -13.42 40.09
N LYS A 328 20.40 -13.05 40.82
CA LYS A 328 20.48 -12.22 42.02
C LYS A 328 21.25 -12.91 43.16
N ARG A 329 21.05 -14.22 43.34
CA ARG A 329 21.80 -15.03 44.32
C ARG A 329 23.29 -15.07 43.96
N ASN A 330 23.61 -15.31 42.70
CA ASN A 330 25.00 -15.39 42.22
C ASN A 330 25.72 -14.04 42.34
N ARG A 331 25.00 -12.93 42.13
CA ARG A 331 25.55 -11.58 42.29
C ARG A 331 25.71 -11.17 43.76
N LEU A 332 24.81 -11.60 44.66
CA LEU A 332 24.88 -11.28 46.09
C LEU A 332 25.84 -12.18 46.87
N ASN A 333 26.06 -13.42 46.41
CA ASN A 333 27.02 -14.37 46.95
C ASN A 333 28.02 -14.84 45.87
N PRO A 334 28.96 -13.99 45.44
CA PRO A 334 29.91 -14.31 44.37
C PRO A 334 30.99 -15.36 44.74
N LYS A 335 30.85 -16.07 45.86
CA LYS A 335 31.81 -17.09 46.32
C LYS A 335 31.10 -18.29 46.94
N LYS A 336 30.79 -19.28 46.11
CA LYS A 336 30.69 -20.70 46.48
C LYS A 336 31.11 -21.62 45.33
N GLU A 337 31.15 -21.14 44.08
CA GLU A 337 31.55 -21.96 42.94
C GLU A 337 33.07 -22.21 42.85
N ASP A 338 33.91 -21.45 43.55
CA ASP A 338 35.37 -21.67 43.58
C ASP A 338 35.84 -22.69 44.66
N GLU A 339 34.99 -23.10 45.60
CA GLU A 339 35.36 -24.11 46.63
C GLU A 339 34.97 -25.54 46.25
N GLU A 340 33.98 -25.74 45.36
CA GLU A 340 33.57 -27.09 44.92
C GLU A 340 34.34 -27.60 43.68
N ALA A 341 35.22 -26.78 43.08
CA ALA A 341 36.12 -27.21 42.00
C ALA A 341 37.49 -27.73 42.50
N LEU A 342 37.69 -27.80 43.82
CA LEU A 342 38.95 -28.21 44.47
C LEU A 342 38.81 -29.36 45.48
N THR A 343 37.67 -30.07 45.47
CA THR A 343 37.45 -31.37 46.12
C THR A 343 36.85 -32.32 45.12
#